data_AF-A0A0F9DFN7-F1
#
_entry.id   AF-A0A0F9DFN7-F1
#
_cell.length_a   1.000
_cell.length_b   1.000
_cell.length_c   1.000
_cell.angle_alpha   90.00
_cell.angle_beta   90.00
_cell.angle_gamma   90.00
#
_symmetry.space_group_name_H-M   'P 1'
#
loop_
_entity.id
_entity.type
_entity.pdbx_description
1 polymer ?
#
loop_
_entity_poly.entity_id
_entity_poly.type
_entity_poly.pdbx_seq_one_letter_code
_entity_poly.pdbx_strand_id
1 'polypeptide(L)' 'TWLIDPKSSKGIYSEFIVQVAAYKHAVEENNYSINQVHLLHLGKENGEFSDHKISDIQLDNAWQVFKNCRELYELKKKF' A
#
# COMPACT_ATOMS: atom_id res chain seq x y z
N THR A 1 -8.27 1.13 -14.43
CA THR A 1 -6.84 0.82 -14.23
C THR A 1 -6.62 0.18 -12.89
N TRP A 2 -5.63 -0.72 -12.76
CA TRP A 2 -5.34 -1.46 -11.54
C TRP A 2 -3.93 -1.14 -11.05
N LEU A 3 -3.76 -1.02 -9.74
CA LEU A 3 -2.45 -0.98 -9.07
C LEU A 3 -2.28 -2.31 -8.32
N ILE A 4 -1.25 -3.08 -8.68
CA ILE A 4 -0.97 -4.38 -8.09
C ILE A 4 0.45 -4.37 -7.53
N ASP A 5 0.61 -4.73 -6.26
CA ASP A 5 1.92 -4.84 -5.61
C ASP A 5 2.18 -6.29 -5.15
N PRO A 6 3.09 -7.03 -5.81
CA PRO A 6 3.44 -8.39 -5.42
C PRO A 6 4.22 -8.45 -4.10
N LYS A 7 3.83 -9.36 -3.21
CA LYS A 7 4.44 -9.56 -1.89
C LYS A 7 4.85 -11.01 -1.71
N SER A 8 6.16 -11.25 -1.64
CA SER A 8 6.69 -12.51 -1.12
C SER A 8 6.92 -12.38 0.39
N SER A 9 6.01 -12.92 1.17
CA SER A 9 5.97 -12.78 2.63
C SER A 9 5.25 -13.97 3.29
N LYS A 10 5.26 -14.03 4.64
CA LYS A 10 4.48 -15.03 5.39
C LYS A 10 2.98 -14.71 5.46
N GLY A 11 2.59 -13.50 5.06
CA GLY A 11 1.21 -13.03 5.03
C GLY A 11 1.13 -11.59 4.55
N ILE A 12 -0.08 -11.03 4.62
CA ILE A 12 -0.34 -9.61 4.33
C ILE A 12 -0.22 -8.80 5.63
N TYR A 13 0.59 -7.75 5.61
CA TYR A 13 0.79 -6.84 6.74
C TYR A 13 0.20 -5.46 6.47
N SER A 14 -0.11 -4.72 7.54
CA SER A 14 -0.76 -3.41 7.45
C SER A 14 0.12 -2.37 6.74
N GLU A 15 1.44 -2.47 6.88
CA GLU A 15 2.40 -1.59 6.21
C GLU A 15 2.33 -1.73 4.68
N PHE A 16 1.94 -2.89 4.15
CA PHE A 16 1.74 -3.07 2.71
C PHE A 16 0.55 -2.25 2.20
N ILE A 17 -0.50 -2.13 3.02
CA ILE A 17 -1.67 -1.31 2.71
C ILE A 17 -1.28 0.18 2.70
N VAL A 18 -0.45 0.61 3.67
CA VAL A 18 0.12 1.97 3.72
C VAL A 18 0.95 2.27 2.48
N GLN A 19 1.77 1.32 2.05
CA GLN A 19 2.60 1.45 0.84
C GLN A 19 1.73 1.65 -0.42
N VAL A 20 0.73 0.80 -0.66
CA VAL A 20 -0.11 0.91 -1.87
C VAL A 20 -1.04 2.11 -1.84
N ALA A 21 -1.47 2.57 -0.66
CA ALA A 21 -2.21 3.84 -0.52
C ALA A 21 -1.33 5.03 -0.96
N ALA A 22 -0.06 5.07 -0.52
CA ALA A 22 0.87 6.10 -0.96
C ALA A 22 1.14 6.06 -2.47
N TYR A 23 1.26 4.85 -3.06
CA TYR A 23 1.44 4.71 -4.50
C TYR A 23 0.21 5.16 -5.30
N LYS A 24 -1.00 4.82 -4.84
CA LYS A 24 -2.25 5.30 -5.48
C LYS A 24 -2.25 6.83 -5.55
N HIS A 25 -1.99 7.51 -4.43
CA HIS A 25 -1.93 8.97 -4.39
C HIS A 25 -0.85 9.55 -5.31
N ALA A 26 0.37 9.00 -5.28
CA ALA A 26 1.46 9.49 -6.14
C ALA A 26 1.14 9.34 -7.64
N VAL A 27 0.44 8.28 -8.03
CA VAL A 27 0.03 8.04 -9.42
C VAL A 27 -1.12 8.97 -9.82
N GLU A 28 -2.10 9.17 -8.93
CA GLU A 28 -3.24 10.08 -9.14
C GLU A 28 -2.83 11.55 -9.26
N GLU A 29 -1.81 11.97 -8.50
CA GLU A 29 -1.18 13.30 -8.63
C GLU A 29 -0.59 13.55 -10.03
N ASN A 30 -0.29 12.49 -10.79
CA ASN A 30 0.22 12.55 -12.15
C ASN A 30 -0.87 12.35 -13.22
N ASN A 31 -2.14 12.62 -12.88
CA ASN A 31 -3.32 12.51 -13.76
C ASN A 31 -3.65 11.09 -14.25
N TYR A 32 -3.23 10.06 -13.51
CA TYR A 32 -3.63 8.67 -13.77
C TYR A 32 -4.69 8.22 -12.77
N SER A 33 -5.84 7.76 -13.24
CA SER A 33 -6.88 7.22 -12.36
C SER A 33 -6.67 5.74 -12.05
N ILE A 34 -6.69 5.38 -10.75
CA ILE A 34 -6.61 4.00 -10.27
C ILE A 34 -7.98 3.56 -9.73
N ASN A 35 -8.56 2.53 -10.34
CA ASN A 35 -9.91 2.04 -9.99
C ASN A 35 -9.87 0.93 -8.95
N GLN A 36 -8.76 0.20 -8.86
CA GLN A 36 -8.62 -0.99 -8.01
C GLN A 36 -7.18 -1.07 -7.50
N VAL A 37 -7.02 -1.42 -6.22
CA VAL A 37 -5.72 -1.64 -5.58
C VAL A 37 -5.69 -3.04 -5.01
N HIS A 38 -4.66 -3.80 -5.35
CA HIS A 38 -4.53 -5.21 -4.99
C HIS A 38 -3.13 -5.49 -4.43
N LEU A 39 -3.08 -6.31 -3.38
CA LEU A 39 -1.86 -6.96 -2.92
C LEU A 39 -1.86 -8.39 -3.42
N LEU A 40 -0.83 -8.76 -4.18
CA LEU A 40 -0.68 -10.11 -4.70
C LEU A 40 0.28 -10.90 -3.81
N HIS A 41 -0.25 -11.72 -2.91
CA HIS A 41 0.57 -12.49 -1.98
C HIS A 41 1.09 -13.78 -2.63
N LEU A 42 2.41 -13.97 -2.51
CA LEU A 42 3.15 -15.13 -2.96
C LEU A 42 3.76 -15.81 -1.72
N GLY A 43 3.15 -16.91 -1.28
CA GLY A 43 3.58 -17.70 -0.14
C GLY A 43 4.97 -18.29 -0.34
N LYS A 44 5.85 -18.11 0.66
CA LYS A 44 7.27 -18.51 0.55
C LYS A 44 7.52 -20.02 0.66
N GLU A 45 6.63 -20.76 1.32
CA GLU A 45 6.90 -22.15 1.71
C GLU A 45 6.08 -23.19 0.93
N ASN A 46 4.86 -22.83 0.54
CA ASN A 46 3.87 -23.74 -0.03
C ASN A 46 3.45 -23.35 -1.46
N GLY A 47 4.02 -22.27 -2.01
CA GLY A 47 3.61 -21.74 -3.32
C GLY A 47 2.17 -21.21 -3.32
N GLU A 48 1.60 -20.89 -2.15
CA GLU A 48 0.28 -20.27 -2.07
C GLU A 48 0.26 -18.93 -2.81
N PHE A 49 -0.91 -18.66 -3.39
CA PHE A 49 -1.17 -17.45 -4.15
C PHE A 49 -2.53 -16.90 -3.72
N SER A 50 -2.57 -15.64 -3.32
CA SER A 50 -3.83 -14.96 -3.02
C SER A 50 -3.82 -13.51 -3.49
N ASP A 51 -4.96 -13.12 -4.07
CA ASP A 51 -5.25 -11.74 -4.44
C ASP A 51 -6.04 -11.06 -3.31
N HIS A 52 -5.53 -9.94 -2.81
CA HIS A 52 -6.15 -9.15 -1.76
C HIS A 52 -6.52 -7.77 -2.29
N LYS A 53 -7.77 -7.61 -2.70
CA LYS A 53 -8.34 -6.29 -3.00
C LYS A 53 -8.43 -5.43 -1.74
N ILE A 54 -7.90 -4.22 -1.82
CA ILE A 54 -7.97 -3.24 -0.74
C ILE A 54 -9.20 -2.36 -0.94
N SER A 55 -9.99 -2.19 0.11
CA SER A 55 -11.17 -1.32 0.09
C SER A 55 -10.80 0.16 0.16
N ASP A 56 -11.67 1.04 -0.34
CA ASP A 56 -11.43 2.48 -0.30
C ASP A 56 -11.28 3.01 1.14
N ILE A 57 -12.08 2.50 2.08
CA ILE A 57 -11.94 2.86 3.50
C ILE A 57 -10.57 2.46 4.09
N GLN A 58 -10.00 1.33 3.65
CA GLN A 58 -8.64 0.94 4.05
C GLN A 58 -7.60 1.87 3.41
N LEU A 59 -7.76 2.23 2.13
CA LEU A 59 -6.86 3.13 1.43
C LEU A 59 -6.85 4.54 2.06
N ASP A 60 -8.02 5.08 2.40
CA ASP A 60 -8.14 6.41 3.02
C ASP A 60 -7.48 6.45 4.41
N ASN A 61 -7.74 5.43 5.23
CA ASN A 61 -7.10 5.31 6.54
C ASN A 61 -5.58 5.12 6.41
N ALA A 62 -5.14 4.27 5.49
CA ALA A 62 -3.73 4.01 5.23
C ALA A 62 -3.00 5.23 4.66
N TRP A 63 -3.68 6.07 3.87
CA TRP A 63 -3.15 7.36 3.44
C TRP A 63 -2.90 8.31 4.60
N GLN A 64 -3.81 8.36 5.58
CA GLN A 64 -3.59 9.15 6.78
C GLN A 64 -2.41 8.64 7.60
N VAL A 65 -2.26 7.31 7.72
CA VAL A 65 -1.09 6.70 8.36
C VAL A 65 0.20 7.09 7.63
N PHE A 66 0.23 7.00 6.29
CA PHE A 66 1.38 7.39 5.50
C PHE A 66 1.81 8.85 5.75
N LYS A 67 0.85 9.79 5.72
CA LYS A 67 1.14 11.21 6.00
C LYS A 67 1.74 11.41 7.40
N ASN A 68 1.21 10.72 8.41
CA ASN A 68 1.74 10.77 9.77
C ASN A 68 3.17 10.20 9.85
N CYS A 69 3.44 9.09 9.16
CA CYS A 69 4.79 8.51 9.08
C CYS A 69 5.78 9.46 8.39
N ARG A 70 5.34 10.14 7.32
CA ARG A 70 6.15 11.16 6.63
C ARG A 70 6.46 12.35 7.53
N GLU A 71 5.47 12.86 8.27
CA GLU A 71 5.68 13.95 9.22
C GLU A 71 6.67 13.54 10.31
N LEU A 72 6.50 12.35 10.88
CA LEU A 72 7.44 11.79 11.86
C LEU A 72 8.86 11.69 11.30
N TYR A 73 9.00 11.27 10.04
CA TYR A 73 10.29 11.20 9.35
C TYR A 73 10.95 12.59 9.22
N GLU A 74 10.19 13.63 8.85
CA GLU A 74 10.70 15.00 8.76
C GLU A 74 11.06 15.58 10.14
N LEU A 75 10.29 15.27 11.19
CA LEU A 75 10.62 15.68 12.56
C LEU A 75 11.91 15.03 13.05
N LYS A 76 12.13 13.75 12.75
CA LYS A 76 13.37 13.03 13.08
C LYS A 76 14.63 13.58 12.42
N LYS A 77 14.51 14.37 11.35
CA LYS A 77 15.67 15.06 10.75
C LYS A 77 16.11 16.29 11.53
N LYS A 78 15.27 16.81 12.44
CA LYS A 78 15.48 18.08 13.15
C LYS A 78 16.12 17.90 14.53
N PHE A 79 16.38 16.67 14.98
CA PHE A 79 17.07 16.37 16.22
C PHE A 79 18.03 15.20 16.05
#